data_AF-A0A2W7J3S5-F1
#
_entry.id   AF-A0A2W7J3S5-F1
#
_cell.length_a   1.000
_cell.length_b   1.000
_cell.length_c   1.000
_cell.angle_alpha   90.00
_cell.angle_beta   90.00
_cell.angle_gamma   90.00
#
_symmetry.space_group_name_H-M   'P 1'
#
loop_
_entity.id
_entity.type
_entity.pdbx_description
1 polymer ?
#
loop_
_entity_poly.entity_id
_entity_poly.type
_entity_poly.pdbx_seq_one_letter_code
_entity_poly.pdbx_strand_id
1 'polypeptide(L)'
;MDETKLFASVLTQINENQLALGAAIEELSNWIAQRGATEIANNIRCALQAIDRNQEFISLALISISTDFKESQAPKKHDPND
;
A
#
# COMPACT_ATOMS: atom_id res chain seq x y z
N MET A 1 3.71 -16.93 -15.31
CA MET A 1 3.39 -16.41 -13.97
C MET A 1 1.88 -16.34 -13.87
N ASP A 2 1.28 -16.81 -12.79
CA ASP A 2 -0.16 -16.63 -12.54
C ASP A 2 -0.48 -15.13 -12.50
N GLU A 3 -1.53 -14.69 -13.19
CA GLU A 3 -1.96 -13.30 -13.28
C GLU A 3 -2.15 -12.69 -11.89
N THR A 4 -2.70 -13.48 -10.96
CA THR A 4 -2.89 -13.10 -9.55
C THR A 4 -1.56 -12.81 -8.85
N LYS A 5 -0.54 -13.65 -9.12
CA LYS A 5 0.81 -13.46 -8.57
C LYS A 5 1.48 -12.23 -9.17
N LEU A 6 1.33 -12.01 -10.49
CA LEU A 6 1.87 -10.81 -11.14
C LEU A 6 1.22 -9.55 -10.57
N PHE A 7 -0.10 -9.56 -10.40
CA PHE A 7 -0.85 -8.45 -9.83
C PHE A 7 -0.42 -8.16 -8.38
N ALA A 8 -0.28 -9.19 -7.55
CA ALA A 8 0.25 -9.05 -6.19
C ALA A 8 1.69 -8.47 -6.20
N SER A 9 2.57 -8.95 -7.07
CA SER A 9 3.93 -8.41 -7.19
C SER A 9 3.94 -6.92 -7.59
N VAL A 10 3.10 -6.52 -8.55
CA VAL A 10 2.98 -5.12 -8.97
C VAL A 10 2.46 -4.26 -7.82
N LEU A 11 1.42 -4.69 -7.11
CA LEU A 11 0.89 -3.97 -5.96
C LEU A 11 1.92 -3.84 -4.83
N THR A 12 2.74 -4.87 -4.58
CA THR A 12 3.86 -4.78 -3.62
C THR A 12 4.84 -3.68 -4.02
N GLN A 13 5.28 -3.63 -5.29
CA GLN A 13 6.17 -2.56 -5.75
C GLN A 13 5.53 -1.17 -5.63
N ILE A 14 4.22 -1.04 -5.89
CA ILE A 14 3.52 0.24 -5.72
C ILE A 14 3.46 0.62 -4.24
N ASN A 15 3.25 -0.33 -3.33
CA ASN A 15 3.25 -0.10 -1.89
C ASN A 15 4.62 0.39 -1.39
N GLU A 16 5.71 -0.24 -1.86
CA GLU A 16 7.08 0.19 -1.59
C GLU A 16 7.34 1.61 -2.09
N ASN A 17 6.80 1.96 -3.27
CA ASN A 17 6.89 3.32 -3.77
C ASN A 17 6.11 4.33 -2.90
N GLN A 18 4.95 3.97 -2.34
CA GLN A 18 4.24 4.87 -1.40
C GLN A 18 5.10 5.13 -0.15
N LEU A 19 5.71 4.09 0.41
CA LEU A 19 6.62 4.21 1.56
C LEU A 19 7.81 5.12 1.26
N ALA A 20 8.51 4.87 0.14
CA ALA A 20 9.68 5.63 -0.25
C ALA A 20 9.35 7.11 -0.53
N LEU A 21 8.24 7.36 -1.24
CA LEU A 21 7.79 8.71 -1.53
C LEU A 21 7.30 9.43 -0.28
N GLY A 22 6.56 8.75 0.60
CA GLY A 22 6.12 9.27 1.89
C GLY A 22 7.30 9.74 2.74
N ALA A 23 8.31 8.88 2.92
CA ALA A 23 9.51 9.21 3.66
C ALA A 23 10.27 10.41 3.05
N ALA A 24 10.48 10.41 1.73
CA ALA A 24 11.18 11.50 1.06
C ALA A 24 10.44 12.85 1.21
N ILE A 25 9.11 12.83 1.08
CA ILE A 25 8.28 14.04 1.19
C ILE A 25 8.20 14.52 2.66
N GLU A 26 8.17 13.60 3.62
CA GLU A 26 8.23 13.93 5.05
C GLU A 26 9.56 14.60 5.41
N GLU A 27 10.69 14.06 4.95
CA GLU A 27 12.00 14.68 5.13
C GLU A 27 12.06 16.10 4.54
N LEU A 28 11.54 16.29 3.31
CA LEU A 28 11.46 17.61 2.68
C LEU A 28 10.58 18.57 3.47
N SER A 29 9.42 18.13 3.95
CA SER A 29 8.53 18.94 4.78
C SER A 29 9.22 19.42 6.06
N ASN A 30 9.96 18.52 6.71
CA ASN A 30 10.73 18.82 7.91
C ASN A 30 11.86 19.81 7.61
N TRP A 31 12.59 19.62 6.51
CA TRP A 31 13.66 20.51 6.07
C TRP A 31 13.18 21.94 5.75
N ILE A 32 12.00 22.07 5.15
CA ILE A 32 11.35 23.36 4.87
C ILE A 32 10.85 24.01 6.16
N ALA A 33 10.24 23.24 7.08
CA ALA A 33 9.76 23.75 8.36
C ALA A 33 10.89 24.33 9.21
N GLN A 34 12.05 23.68 9.23
CA GLN A 34 13.26 24.17 9.94
C GLN A 34 13.76 25.52 9.42
N ARG A 35 13.36 25.92 8.21
CA ARG A 35 13.71 27.21 7.59
C ARG A 35 12.63 28.28 7.78
N GLY A 36 11.63 28.01 8.61
CA GLY A 36 10.56 28.96 8.93
C GLY A 36 9.39 28.96 7.94
N ALA A 37 9.44 28.15 6.89
CA ALA A 37 8.35 28.01 5.92
C ALA A 37 7.29 27.00 6.42
N THR A 38 6.72 27.29 7.60
CA THR A 38 5.80 26.40 8.32
C THR A 38 4.49 26.14 7.58
N GLU A 39 3.94 27.16 6.89
CA GLU A 39 2.72 27.02 6.08
C GLU A 39 2.92 26.07 4.90
N ILE A 40 4.05 26.21 4.18
CA ILE A 40 4.40 25.31 3.07
C ILE A 40 4.60 23.88 3.59
N ALA A 41 5.33 23.71 4.70
CA ALA A 41 5.50 22.41 5.33
C ALA A 41 4.16 21.78 5.75
N ASN A 42 3.22 22.58 6.25
CA ASN A 42 1.89 22.10 6.60
C ASN A 42 1.11 21.63 5.36
N ASN A 43 1.15 22.39 4.27
CA ASN A 43 0.53 21.98 3.00
C ASN A 43 1.12 20.67 2.46
N ILE A 44 2.43 20.49 2.57
CA ILE A 44 3.10 19.23 2.22
C ILE A 44 2.62 18.08 3.11
N ARG A 45 2.47 18.30 4.42
CA ARG A 45 1.93 17.29 5.34
C ARG A 45 0.47 16.94 5.06
N CYS A 46 -0.35 17.91 4.64
CA CYS A 46 -1.70 17.63 4.17
C CYS A 46 -1.69 16.74 2.92
N ALA A 47 -0.75 16.97 1.98
CA ALA A 47 -0.59 16.11 0.81
C ALA A 47 -0.07 14.70 1.16
N LEU A 48 0.81 14.57 2.16
CA LEU A 48 1.28 13.26 2.67
C LEU A 48 0.12 12.37 3.11
N GLN A 49 -0.94 12.93 3.69
CA GLN A 49 -2.13 12.15 4.07
C GLN A 49 -2.77 11.40 2.90
N ALA A 50 -2.64 11.90 1.66
CA ALA A 50 -3.12 11.17 0.49
C ALA A 50 -2.24 9.96 0.16
N ILE A 51 -0.93 10.08 0.34
CA ILE A 51 0.04 8.98 0.17
C ILE A 51 -0.21 7.91 1.23
N ASP A 52 -0.38 8.31 2.49
CA ASP A 52 -0.68 7.38 3.60
C ASP A 52 -1.96 6.59 3.33
N ARG A 53 -3.05 7.27 2.93
CA ARG A 53 -4.32 6.61 2.58
C ARG A 53 -4.17 5.63 1.41
N ASN A 54 -3.39 6.00 0.40
CA ASN A 54 -3.13 5.11 -0.74
C ASN A 54 -2.33 3.89 -0.31
N GLN A 55 -1.31 4.06 0.54
CA GLN A 55 -0.52 2.97 1.10
C GLN A 55 -1.38 2.00 1.93
N GLU A 56 -2.25 2.53 2.79
CA GLU A 56 -3.21 1.73 3.57
C GLU A 56 -4.12 0.92 2.65
N PHE A 57 -4.70 1.56 1.64
CA PHE A 57 -5.58 0.90 0.68
C PHE A 57 -4.87 -0.21 -0.10
N ILE A 58 -3.65 0.04 -0.60
CA ILE A 58 -2.86 -0.97 -1.32
C ILE A 58 -2.50 -2.14 -0.40
N SER A 59 -2.16 -1.86 0.86
CA SER A 59 -1.87 -2.89 1.85
C SER A 59 -3.09 -3.79 2.11
N LEU A 60 -4.30 -3.21 2.20
CA LEU A 60 -5.54 -3.97 2.31
C LEU A 60 -5.81 -4.82 1.06
N ALA A 61 -5.59 -4.27 -0.14
CA ALA A 61 -5.76 -5.02 -1.39
C ALA A 61 -4.81 -6.23 -1.47
N LEU A 62 -3.55 -6.08 -1.05
CA LEU A 62 -2.57 -7.17 -0.97
C LEU A 62 -3.02 -8.28 0.00
N ILE A 63 -3.58 -7.92 1.15
CA ILE A 63 -4.12 -8.87 2.12
C ILE A 63 -5.32 -9.63 1.52
N SER A 64 -6.23 -8.93 0.83
CA SER A 64 -7.38 -9.55 0.17
C SER A 64 -6.93 -10.60 -0.85
N ILE A 65 -6.05 -10.23 -1.78
CA ILE A 65 -5.54 -11.14 -2.82
C ILE A 65 -4.82 -12.34 -2.20
N SER A 66 -4.07 -12.13 -1.13
CA SER A 66 -3.37 -13.21 -0.42
C SER A 66 -4.33 -14.17 0.30
N THR A 67 -5.49 -13.68 0.73
CA THR A 67 -6.54 -14.47 1.41
C THR A 67 -7.34 -15.26 0.38
N ASP A 68 -7.76 -14.62 -0.71
CA ASP A 68 -8.49 -15.26 -1.82
C ASP A 68 -7.66 -16.38 -2.47
N PHE A 69 -6.33 -16.20 -2.55
CA PHE A 69 -5.42 -17.24 -3.03
C PHE A 69 -5.36 -18.47 -2.10
N LYS A 70 -5.48 -18.28 -0.78
CA LYS A 70 -5.52 -19.39 0.19
C LYS A 70 -6.84 -20.15 0.12
N GLU A 71 -7.96 -19.45 -0.05
CA GLU A 71 -9.28 -20.09 -0.20
C GLU A 71 -9.38 -20.92 -1.48
N SER A 72 -8.78 -20.44 -2.58
CA SER A 72 -8.75 -21.15 -3.87
C SER A 72 -7.97 -22.47 -3.84
N GLN A 73 -7.08 -22.67 -2.86
CA GLN A 73 -6.32 -23.92 -2.66
C GLN A 73 -6.95 -24.85 -1.61
N ALA A 74 -8.01 -24.42 -0.92
CA ALA A 74 -8.66 -25.27 0.07
C ALA A 74 -9.23 -26.52 -0.61
N PRO A 75 -8.99 -27.73 -0.07
CA PRO A 75 -9.54 -28.94 -0.63
C PRO A 75 -11.07 -28.82 -0.68
N LYS A 76 -11.66 -29.10 -1.85
CA LYS A 76 -13.11 -29.25 -1.98
C LYS A 76 -13.56 -30.24 -0.92
N LYS A 77 -14.44 -29.82 -0.01
CA LYS A 77 -15.08 -30.76 0.91
C LYS A 77 -15.73 -31.83 0.05
N HIS A 78 -15.31 -33.07 0.24
CA HIS A 78 -15.95 -34.22 -0.37
C HIS A 78 -17.40 -34.22 0.11
N ASP A 79 -18.35 -34.07 -0.80
CA ASP A 79 -19.75 -34.18 -0.48
C ASP A 79 -20.02 -35.64 -0.06
N PRO A 80 -20.65 -35.90 1.10
CA PRO A 80 -20.92 -37.26 1.57
C PRO A 80 -21.87 -38.08 0.67
N ASN A 81 -22.31 -37.51 -0.45
CA ASN A 81 -23.27 -38.08 -1.40
C ASN A 81 -22.69 -38.29 -2.81
N ASP A 82 -21.38 -38.11 -3.01
CA ASP A 82 -20.67 -38.52 -4.25
C ASP A 82 -20.11 -39.94 -4.14
#